data_AF-A0A7V0XV78-F1
#
_entry.id   AF-A0A7V0XV78-F1
#
_cell.length_a   1.000
_cell.length_b   1.000
_cell.length_c   1.000
_cell.angle_alpha   90.00
_cell.angle_beta   90.00
_cell.angle_gamma   90.00
#
_symmetry.space_group_name_H-M   'P 1'
#
loop_
_entity.id
_entity.type
_entity.pdbx_description
1 polymer ?
#
loop_
_entity_poly.entity_id
_entity_poly.type
_entity_poly.pdbx_seq_one_letter_code
_entity_poly.pdbx_strand_id
1 'polypeptide(L)'
;MKMRWRGRWGLALLALSLVLYGLPALALEGGPDRFGYRYIDSAAPGGPAYAWENLENDSTTYEGFDKPEFDYKNTVGFPLEIGFPFTFYGKTYRALYLAANGYISFSYQSENYKYDGSGLPSKNQPNNLIAPFWGWHDTYS
;
A
#
# COMPACT_ATOMS: atom_id res chain seq x y z
N MET A 1 -35.22 51.76 18.65
CA MET A 1 -35.02 50.31 18.83
C MET A 1 -35.68 49.54 17.70
N LYS A 2 -34.93 49.20 16.64
CA LYS A 2 -34.99 47.96 15.82
C LYS A 2 -34.09 48.14 14.60
N MET A 3 -32.83 47.76 14.73
CA MET A 3 -31.96 47.47 13.59
C MET A 3 -32.54 46.27 12.83
N ARG A 4 -32.63 46.37 11.51
CA ARG A 4 -32.81 45.21 10.62
C ARG A 4 -31.68 45.23 9.60
N TRP A 5 -30.62 44.51 9.91
CA TRP A 5 -29.53 44.20 8.98
C TRP A 5 -30.04 43.07 8.07
N ARG A 6 -30.17 43.31 6.76
CA ARG A 6 -30.51 42.28 5.77
C ARG A 6 -29.24 41.95 4.97
N GLY A 7 -28.79 40.71 5.14
CA GLY A 7 -27.53 40.21 4.62
C GLY A 7 -27.54 39.91 3.12
N ARG A 8 -26.36 40.05 2.52
CA ARG A 8 -25.95 39.41 1.26
C ARG A 8 -24.46 39.09 1.33
N TRP A 9 -24.06 38.17 2.20
CA TRP A 9 -22.69 37.63 2.23
C TRP A 9 -22.63 36.10 2.45
N GLY A 10 -23.77 35.41 2.37
CA GLY A 10 -23.88 33.98 2.73
C GLY A 10 -23.68 32.98 1.58
N LEU A 11 -23.07 33.36 0.46
CA LEU A 11 -22.87 32.44 -0.68
C LEU A 11 -21.41 32.33 -1.18
N ALA A 12 -20.47 33.09 -0.61
CA ALA A 12 -19.06 33.01 -1.02
C ALA A 12 -18.23 31.99 -0.21
N LEU A 13 -18.78 31.42 0.86
CA LEU A 13 -18.04 30.49 1.75
C LEU A 13 -18.38 29.01 1.57
N LEU A 14 -19.35 28.66 0.72
CA LEU A 14 -19.71 27.27 0.42
C LEU A 14 -19.06 26.71 -0.84
N ALA A 15 -18.45 27.54 -1.69
CA ALA A 15 -17.70 27.09 -2.86
C ALA A 15 -16.21 26.83 -2.55
N LEU A 16 -15.68 27.31 -1.42
CA LEU A 16 -14.29 27.10 -1.02
C LEU A 16 -14.10 25.87 -0.11
N SER A 17 -15.17 25.36 0.51
CA SER A 17 -15.10 24.15 1.36
C SER A 17 -15.20 22.84 0.59
N LEU A 18 -15.60 22.87 -0.69
CA LEU A 18 -15.68 21.67 -1.54
C LEU A 18 -14.35 21.32 -2.25
N VAL A 19 -13.29 22.11 -2.06
CA VAL A 19 -11.94 21.82 -2.57
C VAL A 19 -11.09 21.07 -1.54
N LEU A 20 -11.50 21.03 -0.27
CA LEU A 20 -10.72 20.48 0.84
C LEU A 20 -11.17 19.09 1.33
N TYR A 21 -12.17 18.46 0.69
CA TYR A 21 -12.75 17.18 1.15
C TYR A 21 -12.90 16.07 0.09
N GLY A 22 -12.20 16.15 -1.05
CA GLY A 22 -12.05 15.04 -2.00
C GLY A 22 -11.02 15.45 -3.05
N LEU A 23 -9.88 14.78 -3.23
CA LEU A 23 -9.73 13.39 -3.65
C LEU A 23 -8.41 12.80 -3.09
N PRO A 24 -8.40 11.83 -2.15
CA PRO A 24 -7.21 11.01 -1.95
C PRO A 24 -7.21 9.87 -2.98
N ALA A 25 -7.15 10.18 -4.29
CA ALA A 25 -7.26 9.12 -5.32
C ALA A 25 -6.60 9.39 -6.69
N LEU A 26 -5.95 10.52 -6.95
CA LEU A 26 -5.26 10.77 -8.23
C LEU A 26 -3.96 11.58 -8.06
N ALA A 27 -3.28 11.43 -6.93
CA ALA A 27 -1.91 11.94 -6.85
C ALA A 27 -1.04 10.99 -7.68
N LEU A 28 -0.57 11.46 -8.84
CA LEU A 28 0.36 10.72 -9.69
C LEU A 28 1.79 10.70 -9.09
N GLU A 29 2.06 11.50 -8.06
CA GLU A 29 3.34 11.59 -7.38
C GLU A 29 3.13 11.87 -5.89
N GLY A 30 4.08 11.46 -5.05
CA GLY A 30 4.10 11.86 -3.65
C GLY A 30 5.40 11.57 -2.92
N GLY A 31 5.48 12.07 -1.68
CA GLY A 31 6.70 12.14 -0.89
C GLY A 31 7.56 13.38 -1.20
N PRO A 32 8.83 13.44 -0.74
CA PRO A 32 9.45 12.46 0.13
C PRO A 32 8.80 12.47 1.52
N ASP A 33 8.65 11.30 2.12
CA ASP A 33 8.36 11.22 3.55
C ASP A 33 9.60 11.60 4.39
N ARG A 34 9.49 11.47 5.72
CA ARG A 34 10.60 11.78 6.65
C ARG A 34 11.84 10.87 6.48
N PHE A 35 11.70 9.76 5.78
CA PHE A 35 12.76 8.79 5.50
C PHE A 35 13.24 8.84 4.05
N GLY A 36 12.67 9.74 3.23
CA GLY A 36 13.08 9.97 1.84
C GLY A 36 12.30 9.17 0.80
N TYR A 37 11.30 8.36 1.19
CA TYR A 37 10.53 7.55 0.24
C TYR A 37 9.55 8.39 -0.57
N ARG A 38 9.50 8.13 -1.87
CA ARG A 38 8.64 8.80 -2.86
C ARG A 38 7.90 7.75 -3.69
N TYR A 39 6.76 8.13 -4.25
CA TYR A 39 6.10 7.35 -5.29
C TYR A 39 5.83 8.23 -6.51
N ILE A 40 5.81 7.60 -7.67
CA ILE A 40 5.42 8.20 -8.94
C ILE A 40 4.67 7.13 -9.75
N ASP A 41 3.53 7.51 -10.30
CA ASP A 41 2.73 6.71 -11.20
C ASP A 41 3.40 6.66 -12.57
N SER A 42 3.33 5.50 -13.23
CA SER A 42 3.81 5.35 -14.61
C SER A 42 3.15 6.30 -15.62
N ALA A 43 1.93 6.79 -15.34
CA ALA A 43 1.21 7.76 -16.14
C ALA A 43 1.63 9.22 -15.86
N ALA A 44 2.46 9.47 -14.85
CA ALA A 44 3.00 10.79 -14.57
C ALA A 44 4.02 11.23 -15.64
N PRO A 45 4.13 12.52 -15.96
CA PRO A 45 5.23 13.03 -16.77
C PRO A 45 6.59 12.70 -16.11
N GLY A 46 7.44 11.91 -16.80
CA GLY A 46 8.70 11.42 -16.22
C GLY A 46 8.55 10.20 -15.30
N GLY A 47 7.38 9.59 -15.27
CA GLY A 47 7.13 8.31 -14.61
C GLY A 47 7.95 7.17 -15.21
N PRO A 48 8.11 6.07 -14.46
CA PRO A 48 8.90 4.92 -14.90
C PRO A 48 8.25 4.26 -16.12
N ALA A 49 9.04 4.01 -17.15
CA ALA A 49 8.67 3.05 -18.18
C ALA A 49 8.71 1.64 -17.57
N TYR A 50 7.66 0.85 -17.77
CA TYR A 50 7.62 -0.54 -17.34
C TYR A 50 7.57 -1.46 -18.57
N ALA A 51 8.24 -2.60 -18.47
CA ALA A 51 8.12 -3.72 -19.40
C ALA A 51 7.81 -4.96 -18.57
N TRP A 52 6.70 -5.62 -18.88
CA TRP A 52 6.34 -6.86 -18.20
C TRP A 52 7.21 -8.00 -18.71
N GLU A 53 7.97 -8.61 -17.80
CA GLU A 53 8.64 -9.88 -18.06
C GLU A 53 7.71 -11.01 -17.63
N ASN A 54 7.37 -11.89 -18.57
CA ASN A 54 6.56 -13.06 -18.25
C ASN A 54 7.46 -14.16 -17.69
N LEU A 55 7.22 -14.54 -16.44
CA LEU A 55 7.95 -15.61 -15.73
C LEU A 55 7.27 -16.98 -15.87
N GLU A 56 6.22 -17.13 -16.69
CA GLU A 56 5.49 -18.40 -16.88
C GLU A 56 6.38 -19.58 -17.30
N ASN A 57 7.48 -19.30 -18.01
CA ASN A 57 8.46 -20.33 -18.41
C ASN A 57 9.80 -20.20 -17.67
N ASP A 58 9.91 -19.28 -16.72
CA ASP A 58 11.08 -19.15 -15.88
C ASP A 58 10.96 -20.13 -14.71
N SER A 59 11.90 -21.08 -14.61
CA SER A 59 11.90 -22.13 -13.60
C SER A 59 12.47 -21.67 -12.26
N THR A 60 12.68 -20.37 -12.04
CA THR A 60 13.07 -19.81 -10.74
C THR A 60 11.88 -19.77 -9.77
N THR A 61 11.25 -20.92 -9.55
CA THR A 61 10.20 -21.07 -8.55
C THR A 61 10.83 -21.05 -7.17
N TYR A 62 10.41 -20.14 -6.30
CA TYR A 62 10.78 -20.25 -4.89
C TYR A 62 10.02 -21.43 -4.27
N GLU A 63 10.75 -22.44 -3.81
CA GLU A 63 10.19 -23.62 -3.14
C GLU A 63 9.56 -23.20 -1.79
N GLY A 64 8.27 -22.88 -1.81
CA GLY A 64 7.56 -22.39 -0.62
C GLY A 64 6.11 -22.01 -0.87
N PHE A 65 5.76 -21.69 -2.12
CA PHE A 65 4.41 -21.32 -2.53
C PHE A 65 3.43 -22.49 -2.65
N ASP A 66 3.93 -23.68 -2.99
CA ASP A 66 3.10 -24.89 -3.09
C ASP A 66 2.83 -25.55 -1.73
N LYS A 67 3.32 -24.95 -0.64
CA LYS A 67 3.17 -25.49 0.70
C LYS A 67 1.77 -25.18 1.23
N PRO A 68 1.09 -26.12 1.91
CA PRO A 68 -0.25 -25.91 2.43
C PRO A 68 -0.33 -24.78 3.48
N GLU A 69 0.81 -24.36 4.04
CA GLU A 69 0.93 -23.19 4.91
C GLU A 69 0.76 -21.86 4.16
N PHE A 70 0.93 -21.84 2.84
CA PHE A 70 0.63 -20.71 1.96
C PHE A 70 -0.86 -20.71 1.56
N ASP A 71 -1.70 -20.29 2.50
CA ASP A 71 -3.14 -20.05 2.27
C ASP A 71 -3.35 -18.59 1.83
N TYR A 72 -4.36 -18.31 1.01
CA TYR A 72 -4.74 -16.95 0.58
C TYR A 72 -5.02 -16.01 1.76
N LYS A 73 -5.33 -16.59 2.93
CA LYS A 73 -5.57 -15.88 4.18
C LYS A 73 -4.31 -15.48 4.93
N ASN A 74 -3.17 -16.11 4.60
CA ASN A 74 -1.97 -16.08 5.39
C ASN A 74 -0.80 -15.45 4.63
N THR A 75 0.10 -14.86 5.42
CA THR A 75 1.45 -14.53 4.98
C THR A 75 2.29 -15.81 5.02
N VAL A 76 3.21 -16.03 4.07
CA VAL A 76 4.25 -17.07 4.18
C VAL A 76 4.90 -16.88 5.55
N GLY A 77 4.67 -17.81 6.47
CA GLY A 77 5.20 -17.73 7.84
C GLY A 77 6.72 -17.85 7.91
N PHE A 78 7.35 -18.20 6.79
CA PHE A 78 8.80 -18.36 6.65
C PHE A 78 9.45 -17.13 6.01
N PRO A 79 10.62 -16.69 6.52
CA PRO A 79 11.37 -15.60 5.93
C PRO A 79 11.95 -16.00 4.56
N LEU A 80 11.63 -15.22 3.54
CA LEU A 80 12.29 -15.24 2.24
C LEU A 80 13.56 -14.37 2.31
N GLU A 81 14.73 -14.97 2.08
CA GLU A 81 15.98 -14.22 2.04
C GLU A 81 16.05 -13.30 0.82
N ILE A 82 16.45 -12.05 1.04
CA ILE A 82 16.57 -11.02 0.00
C ILE A 82 17.89 -11.16 -0.78
N GLY A 83 18.90 -11.82 -0.18
CA GLY A 83 20.24 -11.96 -0.76
C GLY A 83 21.16 -10.75 -0.59
N PHE A 84 20.63 -9.60 -0.15
CA PHE A 84 21.38 -8.38 0.13
C PHE A 84 20.77 -7.60 1.30
N PRO A 85 21.52 -6.69 1.97
CA PRO A 85 20.95 -5.82 2.99
C PRO A 85 19.99 -4.79 2.37
N PHE A 86 18.73 -4.82 2.80
CA PHE A 86 17.70 -3.88 2.37
C PHE A 86 17.30 -2.95 3.52
N THR A 87 17.41 -1.63 3.33
CA THR A 87 17.02 -0.66 4.36
C THR A 87 15.61 -0.13 4.12
N PHE A 88 14.73 -0.32 5.11
CA PHE A 88 13.35 0.15 5.11
C PHE A 88 13.06 0.97 6.37
N TYR A 89 12.66 2.23 6.22
CA TYR A 89 12.39 3.16 7.33
C TYR A 89 13.48 3.18 8.41
N GLY A 90 14.74 3.23 7.98
CA GLY A 90 15.92 3.33 8.85
C GLY A 90 16.36 2.02 9.51
N LYS A 91 15.72 0.89 9.21
CA LYS A 91 16.11 -0.45 9.68
C LYS A 91 16.58 -1.32 8.52
N THR A 92 17.62 -2.13 8.76
CA THR A 92 18.15 -3.04 7.74
C THR A 92 17.60 -4.44 7.93
N TYR A 93 17.09 -5.00 6.84
CA TYR A 93 16.51 -6.33 6.74
C TYR A 93 17.31 -7.19 5.76
N ARG A 94 17.33 -8.49 6.00
CA ARG A 94 17.94 -9.50 5.11
C ARG A 94 16.94 -10.52 4.61
N ALA A 95 15.73 -10.49 5.15
CA ALA A 95 14.63 -11.32 4.76
C ALA A 95 13.32 -10.52 4.82
N LEU A 96 12.34 -11.01 4.09
CA LEU A 96 10.97 -10.51 4.08
C LEU A 96 9.98 -11.67 4.19
N TYR A 97 8.74 -11.36 4.50
CA TYR A 97 7.62 -12.28 4.51
C TYR A 97 6.67 -11.84 3.42
N LEU A 98 6.21 -12.78 2.59
CA LEU A 98 5.35 -12.48 1.45
C LEU A 98 3.93 -12.94 1.75
N ALA A 99 2.93 -12.14 1.43
CA ALA A 99 1.54 -12.47 1.65
C ALA A 99 0.82 -12.79 0.35
N ALA A 100 -0.03 -13.80 0.38
CA ALA A 100 -0.78 -14.25 -0.79
C ALA A 100 -1.72 -13.18 -1.36
N ASN A 101 -2.09 -12.19 -0.56
CA ASN A 101 -2.91 -11.03 -0.96
C ASN A 101 -2.09 -9.82 -1.47
N GLY A 102 -0.84 -10.03 -1.91
CA GLY A 102 -0.13 -9.06 -2.75
C GLY A 102 0.68 -8.00 -2.00
N TYR A 103 1.02 -8.23 -0.73
CA TYR A 103 1.95 -7.39 0.02
C TYR A 103 3.16 -8.17 0.55
N ILE A 104 4.23 -7.45 0.87
CA ILE A 104 5.38 -7.97 1.62
C ILE A 104 5.52 -7.24 2.96
N SER A 105 6.09 -7.93 3.95
CA SER A 105 6.35 -7.42 5.30
C SER A 105 7.79 -7.73 5.69
N PHE A 106 8.47 -6.80 6.36
CA PHE A 106 9.81 -7.04 6.90
C PHE A 106 9.78 -7.46 8.38
N SER A 107 8.59 -7.79 8.89
CA SER A 107 8.39 -8.32 10.23
C SER A 107 7.56 -9.60 10.18
N TYR A 108 7.90 -10.54 11.06
CA TYR A 108 7.10 -11.74 11.27
C TYR A 108 5.67 -11.34 11.65
N GLN A 109 4.71 -12.03 11.05
CA GLN A 109 3.31 -11.91 11.36
C GLN A 109 2.86 -13.18 12.05
N SER A 110 1.97 -13.04 13.02
CA SER A 110 1.43 -14.23 13.69
C SER A 110 0.82 -15.17 12.64
N GLU A 111 1.07 -16.47 12.77
CA GLU A 111 0.39 -17.51 11.97
C GLU A 111 -1.14 -17.45 12.07
N ASN A 112 -1.68 -16.78 13.10
CA ASN A 112 -3.12 -16.57 13.27
C ASN A 112 -3.62 -15.27 12.65
N TYR A 113 -2.73 -14.42 12.12
CA TYR A 113 -3.14 -13.20 11.43
C TYR A 113 -3.87 -13.56 10.14
N LYS A 114 -5.08 -13.02 10.00
CA LYS A 114 -5.88 -13.13 8.79
C LYS A 114 -6.18 -11.72 8.31
N TYR A 115 -6.00 -11.48 7.02
CA TYR A 115 -6.41 -10.24 6.43
C TYR A 115 -7.91 -10.01 6.66
N ASP A 116 -8.25 -8.85 7.21
CA ASP A 116 -9.62 -8.49 7.62
C ASP A 116 -10.20 -7.34 6.79
N GLY A 117 -9.49 -6.86 5.76
CA GLY A 117 -9.91 -5.70 4.99
C GLY A 117 -9.68 -4.36 5.69
N SER A 118 -8.97 -4.33 6.82
CA SER A 118 -8.71 -3.06 7.52
C SER A 118 -7.95 -2.06 6.64
N GLY A 119 -8.32 -0.79 6.74
CA GLY A 119 -7.64 0.28 6.01
C GLY A 119 -6.24 0.54 6.58
N LEU A 120 -5.31 0.94 5.71
CA LEU A 120 -4.03 1.49 6.11
C LEU A 120 -4.12 3.02 6.21
N PRO A 121 -3.42 3.65 7.18
CA PRO A 121 -2.57 3.04 8.19
C PRO A 121 -3.36 2.45 9.39
N SER A 122 -2.84 1.38 9.98
CA SER A 122 -3.40 0.72 11.17
C SER A 122 -2.31 0.49 12.22
N LYS A 123 -2.71 0.40 13.50
CA LYS A 123 -1.82 -0.08 14.58
C LYS A 123 -1.78 -1.60 14.66
N ASN A 124 -2.79 -2.27 14.10
CA ASN A 124 -2.87 -3.72 14.07
C ASN A 124 -1.92 -4.27 13.00
N GLN A 125 -1.58 -5.55 13.10
CA GLN A 125 -0.86 -6.24 12.02
C GLN A 125 -1.72 -6.27 10.75
N PRO A 126 -1.10 -6.27 9.54
CA PRO A 126 0.33 -6.21 9.27
C PRO A 126 0.91 -4.80 9.42
N ASN A 127 2.17 -4.72 9.84
CA ASN A 127 2.96 -3.48 9.88
C ASN A 127 4.25 -3.69 9.09
N ASN A 128 5.03 -2.61 8.90
CA ASN A 128 6.35 -2.71 8.29
C ASN A 128 6.29 -3.34 6.88
N LEU A 129 5.37 -2.83 6.08
CA LEU A 129 4.88 -3.46 4.86
C LEU A 129 5.09 -2.59 3.62
N ILE A 130 5.20 -3.24 2.47
CA ILE A 130 5.05 -2.65 1.14
C ILE A 130 3.87 -3.39 0.50
N ALA A 131 2.78 -2.68 0.23
CA ALA A 131 1.53 -3.24 -0.31
C ALA A 131 1.12 -2.49 -1.58
N PRO A 132 1.71 -2.84 -2.74
CA PRO A 132 1.28 -2.30 -4.03
C PRO A 132 -0.18 -2.69 -4.34
N PHE A 133 -0.58 -3.86 -3.85
CA PHE A 133 -1.95 -4.34 -3.84
C PHE A 133 -2.39 -4.53 -2.38
N TRP A 134 -3.39 -3.77 -1.95
CA TRP A 134 -4.00 -3.87 -0.62
C TRP A 134 -5.50 -4.02 -0.78
N GLY A 135 -6.00 -5.24 -0.61
CA GLY A 135 -7.39 -5.54 -0.86
C GLY A 135 -7.66 -7.02 -1.01
N TRP A 136 -8.94 -7.34 -1.11
CA TRP A 136 -9.38 -8.61 -1.68
C TRP A 136 -9.27 -8.51 -3.19
N HIS A 137 -8.35 -9.27 -3.78
CA HIS A 137 -8.17 -9.37 -5.22
C HIS A 137 -8.45 -10.80 -5.67
N ASP A 138 -9.63 -11.32 -5.34
CA ASP A 138 -10.12 -12.58 -5.90
C ASP A 138 -10.72 -12.28 -7.27
N THR A 139 -9.92 -12.42 -8.33
CA THR A 139 -10.42 -12.41 -9.71
C THR A 139 -10.96 -13.79 -10.06
N TYR A 140 -12.05 -14.22 -9.43
CA TYR A 140 -12.90 -15.27 -9.98
C TYR A 140 -14.15 -14.60 -10.57
N SER A 141 -14.11 -14.40 -11.88
CA SER A 141 -15.26 -14.13 -12.76
C SER A 141 -15.12 -15.00 -13.99
#